data_AF-A0A846DLT4-F1
#
_entry.id   AF-A0A846DLT4-F1
#
_cell.length_a   1.000
_cell.length_b   1.000
_cell.length_c   1.000
_cell.angle_alpha   90.00
_cell.angle_beta   90.00
_cell.angle_gamma   90.00
#
_symmetry.space_group_name_H-M   'P 1'
#
loop_
_entity.id
_entity.type
_entity.pdbx_description
1 polymer ?
#
loop_
_entity_poly.entity_id
_entity_poly.type
_entity_poly.pdbx_seq_one_letter_code
_entity_poly.pdbx_strand_id
1 'polypeptide(L)'
;YLGQQLPQRVLFFGLSEPDVYLDEIPHAVDSIYCPSCGHPLDYEGVYLSHLGDYHCPQCGFSKPQLAVNSSQWPQILIGIYNKYNTLAAGLLAIEMGIDRDTIYNSIKTFRAAFGRAEELVVDGKQVRILLSKNPVGMNETIRAVNDLQKQGGASTKLVVLNDRTPDGTDVSWIWDVDTEKLVNSGGTVVVSGDRVYDMALRLEYSQNQDQSQDQNQDQNQDQNQDQTNCELIIKEDLAEAIATALEQTPDHETLHILPTYSAMLEVRGLLTGRKIL
;
A
#
# COMPACT_ATOMS: atom_id res chain seq x y z
N TYR A 1 3.84 -24.39 9.18
CA TYR A 1 4.67 -25.09 8.16
C TYR A 1 3.80 -25.70 7.07
N LEU A 2 2.81 -24.92 6.60
CA LEU A 2 1.80 -25.31 5.61
C LEU A 2 2.46 -25.84 4.33
N GLY A 3 1.92 -26.92 3.78
CA GLY A 3 2.42 -27.55 2.56
C GLY A 3 3.70 -28.37 2.73
N GLN A 4 4.62 -27.98 3.62
CA GLN A 4 5.93 -28.64 3.74
C GLN A 4 5.87 -30.08 4.29
N GLN A 5 4.78 -30.45 4.96
CA GLN A 5 4.58 -31.80 5.53
C GLN A 5 3.53 -32.62 4.77
N LEU A 6 3.08 -32.14 3.60
CA LEU A 6 2.08 -32.84 2.80
C LEU A 6 2.74 -33.94 1.94
N PRO A 7 2.11 -35.11 1.78
CA PRO A 7 2.61 -36.16 0.90
C PRO A 7 2.43 -35.85 -0.61
N GLN A 8 1.64 -34.84 -0.94
CA GLN A 8 1.42 -34.39 -2.31
C GLN A 8 2.62 -33.62 -2.87
N ARG A 9 2.68 -33.46 -4.20
CA ARG A 9 3.56 -32.48 -4.83
C ARG A 9 3.10 -31.08 -4.42
N VAL A 10 3.93 -30.39 -3.65
CA VAL A 10 3.70 -29.00 -3.23
C VAL A 10 4.67 -28.08 -3.95
N LEU A 11 4.14 -26.99 -4.48
CA LEU A 11 4.91 -25.94 -5.13
C LEU A 11 4.64 -24.63 -4.40
N PHE A 12 5.70 -23.88 -4.16
CA PHE A 12 5.63 -22.60 -3.47
C PHE A 12 5.85 -21.46 -4.47
N PHE A 13 5.21 -20.33 -4.23
CA PHE A 13 5.43 -19.09 -4.96
C PHE A 13 5.66 -17.95 -3.96
N GLY A 14 6.34 -16.91 -4.41
CA GLY A 14 6.66 -15.74 -3.61
C GLY A 14 7.63 -14.84 -4.35
N LEU A 15 8.02 -13.74 -3.72
CA LEU A 15 9.01 -12.81 -4.27
C LEU A 15 10.43 -13.31 -4.02
N SER A 16 11.37 -12.92 -4.88
CA SER A 16 12.77 -13.35 -4.87
C SER A 16 13.74 -12.22 -5.21
N GLU A 17 13.36 -10.98 -4.95
CA GLU A 17 14.07 -9.76 -5.38
C GLU A 17 14.48 -8.92 -4.17
N PRO A 18 15.70 -9.10 -3.62
CA PRO A 18 16.14 -8.39 -2.42
C PRO A 18 16.05 -6.87 -2.51
N ASP A 19 16.21 -6.29 -3.70
CA ASP A 19 16.12 -4.85 -3.94
C ASP A 19 14.72 -4.25 -3.65
N VAL A 20 13.70 -5.10 -3.44
CA VAL A 20 12.32 -4.70 -3.15
C VAL A 20 11.94 -4.94 -1.68
N TYR A 21 12.90 -5.34 -0.84
CA TYR A 21 12.69 -5.37 0.60
C TYR A 21 12.26 -4.00 1.13
N LEU A 22 11.49 -4.04 2.21
CA LEU A 22 11.23 -2.89 3.06
C LEU A 22 12.50 -2.57 3.85
N ASP A 23 12.71 -1.28 4.13
CA ASP A 23 13.86 -0.82 4.92
C ASP A 23 13.87 -1.42 6.33
N GLU A 24 12.68 -1.68 6.88
CA GLU A 24 12.46 -2.31 8.18
C GLU A 24 11.18 -3.14 8.19
N ILE A 25 11.07 -4.01 9.20
CA ILE A 25 9.86 -4.79 9.44
C ILE A 25 8.75 -3.81 9.89
N PRO A 26 7.59 -3.76 9.22
CA PRO A 26 6.50 -2.88 9.64
C PRO A 26 6.09 -3.13 11.09
N HIS A 27 5.64 -2.08 11.80
CA HIS A 27 5.11 -2.25 13.16
C HIS A 27 3.89 -3.20 13.19
N ALA A 28 3.02 -3.11 12.19
CA ALA A 28 1.78 -3.87 12.08
C ALA A 28 1.95 -5.28 11.48
N VAL A 29 3.00 -6.01 11.88
CA VAL A 29 3.22 -7.39 11.44
C VAL A 29 2.51 -8.41 12.32
N ASP A 30 1.69 -9.27 11.69
CA ASP A 30 0.90 -10.25 12.44
C ASP A 30 1.73 -11.40 13.03
N SER A 31 2.76 -11.88 12.33
CA SER A 31 3.45 -13.11 12.70
C SER A 31 4.94 -13.09 12.40
N ILE A 32 5.74 -12.86 13.44
CA ILE A 32 7.21 -12.90 13.39
C ILE A 32 7.80 -14.09 14.18
N TYR A 33 6.95 -15.03 14.58
CA TYR A 33 7.35 -16.22 15.34
C TYR A 33 7.21 -17.47 14.50
N CYS A 34 8.15 -18.40 14.68
CA CYS A 34 8.22 -19.65 13.95
C CYS A 34 6.97 -20.50 14.24
N PRO A 35 6.18 -20.89 13.22
CA PRO A 35 5.01 -21.73 13.42
C PRO A 35 5.35 -23.16 13.83
N SER A 36 6.63 -23.55 13.81
CA SER A 36 7.08 -24.89 14.22
C SER A 36 7.47 -24.98 15.69
N CYS A 37 8.17 -23.97 16.22
CA CYS A 37 8.73 -24.04 17.58
C CYS A 37 8.47 -22.78 18.43
N GLY A 38 7.84 -21.74 17.88
CA GLY A 38 7.55 -20.49 18.58
C GLY A 38 8.73 -19.52 18.75
N HIS A 39 9.94 -19.88 18.29
CA HIS A 39 11.09 -18.97 18.31
C HIS A 39 10.87 -17.78 17.37
N PRO A 40 11.32 -16.56 17.71
CA PRO A 40 11.37 -15.45 16.74
C PRO A 40 12.05 -15.87 15.43
N LEU A 41 11.54 -15.38 14.31
CA LEU A 41 12.15 -15.61 13.00
C LEU A 41 13.16 -14.51 12.70
N ASP A 42 14.30 -14.90 12.15
CA ASP A 42 15.28 -14.00 11.57
C ASP A 42 14.90 -13.75 10.11
N TYR A 43 14.83 -12.48 9.70
CA TYR A 43 14.52 -12.08 8.33
C TYR A 43 15.77 -11.51 7.66
N GLU A 44 16.11 -12.03 6.49
CA GLU A 44 17.06 -11.37 5.57
C GLU A 44 16.43 -10.12 4.97
N GLY A 45 15.12 -10.16 4.71
CA GLY A 45 14.33 -9.01 4.32
C GLY A 45 12.84 -9.31 4.29
N VAL A 46 12.02 -8.26 4.35
CA VAL A 46 10.56 -8.33 4.36
C VAL A 46 10.03 -7.61 3.13
N TYR A 47 9.08 -8.21 2.42
CA TYR A 47 8.42 -7.59 1.27
C TYR A 47 7.12 -6.89 1.64
N LEU A 48 6.32 -7.53 2.49
CA LEU A 48 4.95 -7.14 2.81
C LEU A 48 4.49 -7.82 4.11
N SER A 49 4.11 -7.05 5.14
CA SER A 49 3.71 -7.61 6.44
C SER A 49 4.76 -8.64 6.93
N HIS A 50 4.41 -9.89 7.15
CA HIS A 50 5.33 -10.98 7.54
C HIS A 50 5.88 -11.79 6.36
N LEU A 51 5.55 -11.42 5.12
CA LEU A 51 6.04 -12.11 3.92
C LEU A 51 7.44 -11.62 3.61
N GLY A 52 8.41 -12.53 3.64
CA GLY A 52 9.81 -12.21 3.49
C GLY A 52 10.69 -13.45 3.48
N ASP A 53 11.99 -13.21 3.53
CA ASP A 53 13.01 -14.24 3.46
C ASP A 53 13.43 -14.55 4.90
N TYR A 54 12.65 -15.45 5.52
CA TYR A 54 12.79 -15.80 6.92
C TYR A 54 13.52 -17.13 7.13
N HIS A 55 14.19 -17.24 8.28
CA HIS A 55 14.70 -18.49 8.82
C HIS A 55 14.57 -18.53 10.35
N CYS A 56 14.34 -19.72 10.90
CA CYS A 56 14.27 -19.95 12.33
C CYS A 56 15.62 -20.50 12.81
N PRO A 57 16.37 -19.75 13.64
CA PRO A 57 17.68 -20.20 14.11
C PRO A 57 17.60 -21.42 15.05
N GLN A 58 16.42 -21.71 15.62
CA GLN A 58 16.24 -22.81 16.57
C GLN A 58 15.91 -24.16 15.91
N CYS A 59 15.01 -24.18 14.90
CA CYS A 59 14.51 -25.44 14.32
C CYS A 59 14.73 -25.56 12.81
N GLY A 60 15.32 -24.56 12.16
CA GLY A 60 15.62 -24.58 10.72
C GLY A 60 14.42 -24.32 9.80
N PHE A 61 13.23 -24.05 10.34
CA PHE A 61 12.08 -23.62 9.54
C PHE A 61 12.43 -22.36 8.76
N SER A 62 12.29 -22.39 7.44
CA SER A 62 12.71 -21.30 6.55
C SER A 62 11.74 -21.14 5.38
N LYS A 63 11.89 -20.02 4.66
CA LYS A 63 11.19 -19.80 3.41
C LYS A 63 11.48 -20.95 2.44
N PRO A 64 10.45 -21.62 1.90
CA PRO A 64 10.64 -22.76 1.01
C PRO A 64 11.21 -22.32 -0.35
N GLN A 65 11.81 -23.28 -1.06
CA GLN A 65 12.24 -23.06 -2.45
C GLN A 65 11.03 -22.74 -3.34
N LEU A 66 11.12 -21.64 -4.07
CA LEU A 66 10.07 -21.15 -4.96
C LEU A 66 10.12 -21.88 -6.31
N ALA A 67 8.96 -22.25 -6.83
CA ALA A 67 8.80 -22.89 -8.15
C ALA A 67 8.91 -21.89 -9.31
N VAL A 68 8.76 -20.60 -9.03
CA VAL A 68 8.86 -19.49 -9.99
C VAL A 68 9.79 -18.42 -9.44
N ASN A 69 10.57 -17.80 -10.33
CA ASN A 69 11.37 -16.61 -10.00
C ASN A 69 10.55 -15.36 -10.30
N SER A 70 10.27 -14.54 -9.29
CA SER A 70 9.36 -13.40 -9.41
C SER A 70 9.87 -12.31 -10.35
N SER A 71 11.18 -12.17 -10.54
CA SER A 71 11.77 -11.17 -11.44
C SER A 71 11.46 -11.43 -12.92
N GLN A 72 11.07 -12.66 -13.25
CA GLN A 72 10.70 -13.02 -14.61
C GLN A 72 9.24 -12.68 -14.94
N TRP A 73 8.43 -12.29 -13.96
CA TRP A 73 7.00 -12.05 -14.13
C TRP A 73 6.69 -10.56 -14.20
N PRO A 74 5.86 -10.13 -15.17
CA PRO A 74 5.48 -8.73 -15.27
C PRO A 74 4.58 -8.32 -14.09
N GLN A 75 4.82 -7.13 -13.55
CA GLN A 75 3.92 -6.48 -12.61
C GLN A 75 3.10 -5.44 -13.36
N ILE A 76 1.81 -5.72 -13.57
CA ILE A 76 0.91 -4.84 -14.32
C ILE A 76 0.07 -3.96 -13.39
N LEU A 77 -0.30 -4.50 -12.22
CA LEU A 77 -1.05 -3.76 -11.22
C LEU A 77 -0.09 -3.13 -10.20
N ILE A 78 -0.44 -1.93 -9.77
CA ILE A 78 0.27 -1.20 -8.72
C ILE A 78 0.24 -1.96 -7.39
N GLY A 79 1.30 -1.82 -6.59
CA GLY A 79 1.44 -2.45 -5.27
C GLY A 79 2.01 -3.87 -5.32
N ILE A 80 2.93 -4.17 -4.40
CA ILE A 80 3.70 -5.42 -4.41
C ILE A 80 2.82 -6.65 -4.14
N TYR A 81 1.75 -6.46 -3.38
CA TYR A 81 0.75 -7.48 -3.08
C TYR A 81 0.11 -8.07 -4.35
N ASN A 82 -0.02 -7.29 -5.42
CA ASN A 82 -0.56 -7.79 -6.69
C ASN A 82 0.44 -8.68 -7.45
N LYS A 83 1.74 -8.54 -7.19
CA LYS A 83 2.75 -9.45 -7.74
C LYS A 83 2.59 -10.85 -7.15
N TYR A 84 2.32 -10.98 -5.85
CA TYR A 84 1.95 -12.27 -5.24
C TYR A 84 0.71 -12.89 -5.92
N ASN A 85 -0.33 -12.11 -6.19
CA ASN A 85 -1.52 -12.60 -6.90
C ASN A 85 -1.17 -13.12 -8.30
N THR A 86 -0.32 -12.38 -9.03
CA THR A 86 0.13 -12.74 -10.38
C THR A 86 0.95 -14.02 -10.38
N LEU A 87 1.85 -14.18 -9.41
CA LEU A 87 2.67 -15.39 -9.25
C LEU A 87 1.83 -16.62 -8.89
N ALA A 88 0.83 -16.45 -8.02
CA ALA A 88 -0.08 -17.52 -7.66
C ALA A 88 -0.87 -18.02 -8.87
N ALA A 89 -1.51 -17.09 -9.61
CA ALA A 89 -2.28 -17.40 -10.81
C ALA A 89 -1.39 -17.98 -11.92
N GLY A 90 -0.20 -17.41 -12.09
CA GLY A 90 0.79 -17.83 -13.06
C GLY A 90 1.31 -19.24 -12.82
N LEU A 91 1.70 -19.57 -11.58
CA LEU A 91 2.14 -20.91 -11.20
C LEU A 91 1.02 -21.94 -11.42
N LEU A 92 -0.21 -21.61 -11.04
CA LEU A 92 -1.36 -22.49 -11.28
C LEU A 92 -1.57 -22.74 -12.78
N ALA A 93 -1.52 -21.69 -13.61
CA ALA A 93 -1.70 -21.81 -15.06
C ALA A 93 -0.62 -22.68 -15.71
N ILE A 94 0.65 -22.54 -15.28
CA ILE A 94 1.76 -23.40 -15.72
C ILE A 94 1.47 -24.86 -15.39
N GLU A 95 1.04 -25.15 -14.16
CA GLU A 95 0.73 -26.53 -13.72
C GLU A 95 -0.52 -27.10 -14.40
N MET A 96 -1.42 -26.27 -14.91
CA MET A 96 -2.53 -26.67 -15.77
C MET A 96 -2.12 -26.92 -17.23
N GLY A 97 -0.84 -26.73 -17.57
CA GLY A 97 -0.30 -26.94 -18.92
C GLY A 97 -0.53 -25.77 -19.88
N ILE A 98 -0.83 -24.57 -19.38
CA ILE A 98 -0.92 -23.36 -20.20
C ILE A 98 0.49 -22.86 -20.49
N ASP A 99 0.79 -22.58 -21.75
CA ASP A 99 2.12 -22.11 -22.13
C ASP A 99 2.41 -20.70 -21.58
N ARG A 100 3.68 -20.43 -21.32
CA ARG A 100 4.13 -19.20 -20.65
C ARG A 100 3.80 -17.95 -21.45
N ASP A 101 3.85 -18.02 -22.78
CA ASP A 101 3.59 -16.87 -23.65
C ASP A 101 2.11 -16.47 -23.60
N THR A 102 1.21 -17.44 -23.61
CA THR A 102 -0.24 -17.22 -23.42
C THR A 102 -0.53 -16.59 -22.06
N ILE A 103 0.12 -17.06 -20.99
CA ILE A 103 -0.02 -16.47 -19.65
C ILE A 103 0.46 -15.01 -19.65
N TYR A 104 1.63 -14.74 -20.23
CA TYR A 104 2.25 -13.42 -20.23
C TYR A 104 1.43 -12.41 -21.04
N ASN A 105 0.93 -12.83 -22.19
CA ASN A 105 0.04 -12.00 -23.01
C ASN A 105 -1.27 -11.70 -22.27
N SER A 106 -1.84 -12.69 -21.59
CA SER A 106 -3.06 -12.51 -20.79
C SER A 106 -2.84 -11.50 -19.66
N ILE A 107 -1.75 -11.63 -18.90
CA ILE A 107 -1.40 -10.71 -17.81
C ILE A 107 -1.23 -9.28 -18.33
N LYS A 108 -0.49 -9.07 -19.43
CA LYS A 108 -0.26 -7.73 -20.00
C LYS A 108 -1.56 -7.00 -20.38
N THR A 109 -2.59 -7.73 -20.77
CA THR A 109 -3.89 -7.16 -21.16
C THR A 109 -4.91 -7.12 -20.02
N PHE A 110 -4.54 -7.60 -18.83
CA PHE A 110 -5.43 -7.65 -17.68
C PHE A 110 -5.86 -6.26 -17.25
N ARG A 111 -7.18 -6.07 -17.07
CA ARG A 111 -7.75 -4.89 -16.45
C ARG A 111 -8.36 -5.29 -15.12
N ALA A 112 -7.99 -4.57 -14.07
CA ALA A 112 -8.49 -4.87 -12.74
C ALA A 112 -10.02 -4.70 -12.68
N ALA A 113 -10.66 -5.54 -11.87
CA ALA A 113 -12.04 -5.33 -11.50
C ALA A 113 -12.18 -4.03 -10.67
N PHE A 114 -13.40 -3.52 -10.61
CA PHE A 114 -13.83 -2.36 -9.87
C PHE A 114 -13.08 -2.10 -8.53
N GLY A 115 -12.65 -0.86 -8.29
CA GLY A 115 -12.05 -0.41 -7.04
C GLY A 115 -10.58 -0.79 -6.80
N ARG A 116 -9.90 -1.42 -7.76
CA ARG A 116 -8.48 -1.77 -7.69
C ARG A 116 -7.65 -0.89 -8.62
N ALA A 117 -7.14 0.22 -8.09
CA ALA A 117 -6.38 1.22 -8.86
C ALA A 117 -7.17 1.71 -10.09
N GLU A 118 -8.43 2.09 -9.88
CA GLU A 118 -9.26 2.67 -10.93
C GLU A 118 -8.67 4.02 -11.35
N GLU A 119 -8.38 4.15 -12.64
CA GLU A 119 -7.89 5.39 -13.24
C GLU A 119 -9.02 6.06 -14.00
N LEU A 120 -9.24 7.33 -13.69
CA LEU A 120 -10.28 8.18 -14.24
C LEU A 120 -9.66 9.48 -14.75
N VAL A 121 -10.30 10.08 -15.74
CA VAL A 121 -10.00 11.46 -16.15
C VAL A 121 -11.20 12.32 -15.76
N VAL A 122 -10.97 13.31 -14.90
CA VAL A 122 -11.99 14.22 -14.38
C VAL A 122 -11.51 15.64 -14.63
N ASP A 123 -12.27 16.43 -15.39
CA ASP A 123 -11.93 17.80 -15.79
C ASP A 123 -10.50 17.94 -16.37
N GLY A 124 -10.06 16.93 -17.12
CA GLY A 124 -8.73 16.88 -17.74
C GLY A 124 -7.60 16.40 -16.80
N LYS A 125 -7.87 16.21 -15.51
CA LYS A 125 -6.91 15.70 -14.52
C LYS A 125 -6.99 14.20 -14.38
N GLN A 126 -5.83 13.56 -14.20
CA GLN A 126 -5.75 12.13 -13.90
C GLN A 126 -6.10 11.90 -12.43
N VAL A 127 -7.00 10.96 -12.16
CA VAL A 127 -7.39 10.56 -10.81
C VAL A 127 -7.20 9.06 -10.67
N ARG A 128 -6.52 8.64 -9.60
CA ARG A 128 -6.36 7.22 -9.26
C ARG A 128 -6.96 6.94 -7.89
N ILE A 129 -7.89 5.98 -7.83
CA ILE A 129 -8.55 5.55 -6.59
C ILE A 129 -7.92 4.24 -6.10
N LEU A 130 -7.36 4.27 -4.88
CA LEU A 130 -6.65 3.16 -4.25
C LEU A 130 -7.34 2.79 -2.92
N LEU A 131 -8.16 1.75 -2.96
CA LEU A 131 -8.92 1.28 -1.81
C LEU A 131 -8.02 0.77 -0.67
N SER A 132 -8.21 1.34 0.52
CA SER A 132 -7.48 0.97 1.74
C SER A 132 -8.45 0.59 2.85
N LYS A 133 -8.28 -0.60 3.44
CA LYS A 133 -9.23 -1.14 4.43
C LYS A 133 -8.61 -1.58 5.75
N ASN A 134 -7.29 -1.63 5.82
CA ASN A 134 -6.55 -2.16 6.96
C ASN A 134 -5.11 -1.63 6.92
N PRO A 135 -4.33 -1.84 7.99
CA PRO A 135 -2.98 -1.27 8.10
C PRO A 135 -2.07 -1.68 6.96
N VAL A 136 -2.00 -2.98 6.66
CA VAL A 136 -1.16 -3.53 5.59
C VAL A 136 -1.52 -2.94 4.22
N GLY A 137 -2.82 -2.87 3.89
CA GLY A 137 -3.29 -2.34 2.61
C GLY A 137 -3.06 -0.82 2.48
N MET A 138 -3.22 -0.07 3.57
CA MET A 138 -2.95 1.37 3.59
C MET A 138 -1.45 1.65 3.46
N ASN A 139 -0.59 0.90 4.17
CA ASN A 139 0.88 1.02 4.06
C ASN A 139 1.36 0.75 2.63
N GLU A 140 0.81 -0.26 1.97
CA GLU A 140 1.12 -0.54 0.56
C GLU A 140 0.64 0.55 -0.39
N THR A 141 -0.51 1.15 -0.08
CA THR A 141 -1.03 2.28 -0.86
C THR A 141 -0.14 3.51 -0.69
N ILE A 142 0.28 3.82 0.54
CA ILE A 142 1.23 4.91 0.83
C ILE A 142 2.56 4.67 0.11
N ARG A 143 3.12 3.45 0.20
CA ARG A 143 4.36 3.08 -0.52
C ARG A 143 4.23 3.34 -2.01
N ALA A 144 3.15 2.85 -2.63
CA ALA A 144 2.91 3.02 -4.05
C ALA A 144 2.75 4.48 -4.49
N VAL A 145 2.07 5.31 -3.68
CA VAL A 145 1.90 6.75 -3.94
C VAL A 145 3.24 7.47 -3.84
N ASN A 146 4.02 7.17 -2.79
CA ASN A 146 5.33 7.79 -2.56
C ASN A 146 6.33 7.45 -3.66
N ASP A 147 6.36 6.21 -4.14
CA ASP A 147 7.23 5.80 -5.24
C ASP A 147 6.90 6.55 -6.53
N LEU A 148 5.61 6.82 -6.79
CA LEU A 148 5.17 7.64 -7.93
C LEU A 148 5.50 9.13 -7.73
N GLN A 149 5.40 9.63 -6.50
CA GLN A 149 5.78 11.02 -6.20
C GLN A 149 7.28 11.26 -6.39
N LYS A 150 8.14 10.31 -5.98
CA LYS A 150 9.59 10.35 -6.23
C LYS A 150 9.93 10.42 -7.73
N GLN A 151 9.04 9.92 -8.58
CA GLN A 151 9.15 9.99 -10.04
C GLN A 151 8.55 11.29 -10.63
N GLY A 152 8.05 12.20 -9.78
CA GLY A 152 7.56 13.53 -10.17
C GLY A 152 6.09 13.59 -10.57
N GLY A 153 5.21 12.72 -10.05
CA GLY A 153 3.84 12.58 -10.57
C GLY A 153 2.67 12.56 -9.56
N ALA A 154 2.88 12.91 -8.28
CA ALA A 154 1.87 12.72 -7.23
C ALA A 154 2.02 13.63 -5.99
N SER A 155 1.98 14.95 -6.13
CA SER A 155 2.13 15.89 -5.00
C SER A 155 0.85 16.02 -4.14
N THR A 156 -0.34 15.76 -4.70
CA THR A 156 -1.63 15.88 -4.00
C THR A 156 -2.26 14.52 -3.72
N LYS A 157 -2.71 14.32 -2.47
CA LYS A 157 -3.41 13.12 -2.02
C LYS A 157 -4.73 13.50 -1.35
N LEU A 158 -5.75 12.65 -1.50
CA LEU A 158 -7.01 12.75 -0.75
C LEU A 158 -7.21 11.48 0.07
N VAL A 159 -7.23 11.57 1.40
CA VAL A 159 -7.51 10.45 2.30
C VAL A 159 -8.95 10.57 2.78
N VAL A 160 -9.74 9.51 2.63
CA VAL A 160 -11.16 9.51 3.00
C VAL A 160 -11.45 8.35 3.95
N LEU A 161 -11.73 8.68 5.21
CA LEU A 161 -11.98 7.70 6.27
C LEU A 161 -13.45 7.70 6.69
N ASN A 162 -14.16 6.63 6.34
CA ASN A 162 -15.48 6.31 6.89
C ASN A 162 -15.39 5.10 7.84
N ASP A 163 -16.36 4.97 8.76
CA ASP A 163 -16.49 3.90 9.75
C ASP A 163 -17.84 3.17 9.69
N ARG A 164 -18.44 3.08 8.50
CA ARG A 164 -19.74 2.43 8.30
C ARG A 164 -19.58 0.90 8.39
N THR A 165 -20.70 0.17 8.41
CA THR A 165 -20.71 -1.30 8.50
C THR A 165 -19.72 -2.02 7.57
N PRO A 166 -19.56 -1.67 6.27
CA PRO A 166 -18.60 -2.36 5.41
C PRO A 166 -17.14 -1.93 5.62
N ASP A 167 -16.89 -0.84 6.35
CA ASP A 167 -15.55 -0.31 6.66
C ASP A 167 -15.03 -0.83 8.01
N GLY A 168 -15.95 -1.04 8.96
CA GLY A 168 -15.65 -1.28 10.37
C GLY A 168 -15.84 -0.01 11.18
N THR A 169 -16.55 -0.11 12.30
CA THR A 169 -16.90 1.05 13.15
C THR A 169 -15.75 1.50 14.06
N ASP A 170 -14.75 0.65 14.24
CA ASP A 170 -13.53 0.98 14.97
C ASP A 170 -12.43 1.38 13.99
N VAL A 171 -12.03 2.65 14.03
CA VAL A 171 -10.98 3.23 13.19
C VAL A 171 -9.60 3.21 13.85
N SER A 172 -9.44 2.56 15.01
CA SER A 172 -8.15 2.47 15.71
C SER A 172 -7.02 1.91 14.84
N TRP A 173 -7.36 1.10 13.82
CA TRP A 173 -6.40 0.56 12.86
C TRP A 173 -5.56 1.63 12.15
N ILE A 174 -6.00 2.90 12.07
CA ILE A 174 -5.21 3.98 11.46
C ILE A 174 -3.92 4.29 12.25
N TRP A 175 -3.86 3.89 13.54
CA TRP A 175 -2.66 4.03 14.36
C TRP A 175 -1.60 2.98 14.06
N ASP A 176 -1.98 1.87 13.43
CA ASP A 176 -1.06 0.82 12.96
C ASP A 176 -0.55 1.09 11.52
N VAL A 177 -0.98 2.20 10.91
CA VAL A 177 -0.54 2.66 9.59
C VAL A 177 0.69 3.56 9.73
N ASP A 178 1.69 3.35 8.89
CA ASP A 178 2.93 4.14 8.81
C ASP A 178 2.68 5.50 8.09
N THR A 179 1.71 6.28 8.56
CA THR A 179 1.32 7.56 7.93
C THR A 179 2.42 8.63 7.97
N GLU A 180 3.45 8.44 8.80
CA GLU A 180 4.71 9.19 8.80
C GLU A 180 5.31 9.21 7.38
N LYS A 181 5.30 8.06 6.70
CA LYS A 181 5.77 7.96 5.31
C LYS A 181 4.92 8.79 4.35
N LEU A 182 3.63 8.93 4.61
CA LEU A 182 2.73 9.75 3.78
C LEU A 182 3.01 11.24 3.96
N VAL A 183 3.15 11.71 5.20
CA VAL A 183 3.36 13.15 5.48
C VAL A 183 4.79 13.60 5.13
N ASN A 184 5.79 12.75 5.38
CA ASN A 184 7.20 13.05 5.07
C ASN A 184 7.48 13.11 3.56
N SER A 185 6.56 12.58 2.74
CA SER A 185 6.63 12.74 1.28
C SER A 185 6.41 14.19 0.83
N GLY A 186 5.89 15.07 1.70
CA GLY A 186 5.56 16.45 1.37
C GLY A 186 4.35 16.59 0.42
N GLY A 187 4.16 17.79 -0.13
CA GLY A 187 3.00 18.12 -0.96
C GLY A 187 1.74 18.38 -0.14
N THR A 188 0.56 18.13 -0.72
CA THR A 188 -0.74 18.45 -0.10
C THR A 188 -1.52 17.17 0.21
N VAL A 189 -2.04 17.06 1.43
CA VAL A 189 -2.93 15.98 1.87
C VAL A 189 -4.27 16.57 2.26
N VAL A 190 -5.29 16.30 1.46
CA VAL A 190 -6.69 16.62 1.78
C VAL A 190 -7.29 15.45 2.56
N VAL A 191 -8.04 15.74 3.61
CA VAL A 191 -8.67 14.73 4.48
C VAL A 191 -10.18 14.94 4.54
N SER A 192 -10.94 13.86 4.40
CA SER A 192 -12.40 13.88 4.47
C SER A 192 -12.99 12.54 4.97
N GLY A 193 -14.31 12.40 4.91
CA GLY A 193 -15.06 11.22 5.34
C GLY A 193 -15.70 11.38 6.72
N ASP A 194 -16.51 10.40 7.12
CA ASP A 194 -17.27 10.43 8.38
C ASP A 194 -16.37 10.62 9.62
N ARG A 195 -15.12 10.16 9.53
CA ARG A 195 -14.10 10.22 10.59
C ARG A 195 -12.93 11.12 10.22
N VAL A 196 -13.24 12.20 9.50
CA VAL A 196 -12.27 13.22 9.06
C VAL A 196 -11.34 13.69 10.17
N TYR A 197 -11.87 13.96 11.37
CA TYR A 197 -11.07 14.46 12.49
C TYR A 197 -10.15 13.40 13.09
N ASP A 198 -10.54 12.12 13.11
CA ASP A 198 -9.67 11.03 13.55
C ASP A 198 -8.47 10.86 12.61
N MET A 199 -8.70 10.90 11.30
CA MET A 199 -7.63 10.82 10.30
C MET A 199 -6.74 12.08 10.33
N ALA A 200 -7.34 13.27 10.45
CA ALA A 200 -6.58 14.50 10.56
C ALA A 200 -5.68 14.48 11.81
N LEU A 201 -6.21 14.08 12.97
CA LEU A 201 -5.43 13.92 14.19
C LEU A 201 -4.29 12.91 14.00
N ARG A 202 -4.56 11.75 13.37
CA ARG A 202 -3.52 10.75 13.12
C ARG A 202 -2.36 11.32 12.31
N LEU A 203 -2.65 12.07 11.25
CA LEU A 203 -1.66 12.70 10.37
C LEU A 203 -0.90 13.84 11.06
N GLU A 204 -1.56 14.63 11.90
CA GLU A 204 -0.92 15.65 12.75
C GLU A 204 0.11 15.03 13.70
N TYR A 205 -0.20 13.88 14.31
CA TYR A 205 0.77 13.15 15.13
C TYR A 205 1.98 12.70 14.31
N SER A 206 1.77 12.25 13.08
CA SER A 206 2.85 11.83 12.18
C SER A 206 3.80 12.97 11.84
N GLN A 207 3.27 14.18 11.58
CA GLN A 207 4.09 15.36 11.30
C GLN A 207 4.95 15.77 12.52
N ASN A 208 4.42 15.60 13.74
CA ASN A 208 5.10 16.02 14.97
C ASN A 208 6.11 14.99 15.51
N GLN A 209 5.96 13.70 15.19
CA GLN A 209 6.94 12.68 15.58
C GLN A 209 8.29 12.90 14.89
N ASP A 210 8.29 13.33 13.62
CA ASP A 210 9.52 13.60 12.86
C ASP A 210 10.34 14.73 13.52
N GLN A 211 9.66 15.80 13.97
CA GLN A 211 10.28 16.92 14.68
C GLN A 211 10.94 16.54 16.02
N SER A 212 10.55 15.41 16.60
CA SER A 212 11.03 14.92 17.90
C SER A 212 12.28 14.03 17.78
N GLN A 213 12.48 13.39 16.62
CA GLN A 213 13.65 12.54 16.38
C GLN A 213 14.90 13.35 16.02
N ASP A 214 14.74 14.50 15.36
CA ASP A 214 15.84 15.43 15.04
C ASP A 214 16.45 16.13 16.25
N GLN A 215 15.75 16.20 17.39
CA GLN A 215 16.27 16.88 18.59
C GLN A 215 17.24 16.03 19.43
N ASN A 216 17.37 14.73 19.14
CA ASN A 216 18.24 13.81 19.88
C ASN A 216 19.49 13.35 19.10
N GLN A 217 19.74 13.89 17.91
CA GLN A 217 21.01 13.70 17.20
C GLN A 217 21.96 14.88 17.46
N ASP A 218 23.23 14.55 17.73
CA ASP A 218 24.27 15.44 18.22
C ASP A 218 24.35 16.81 17.53
N GLN A 219 24.64 17.85 18.34
CA GLN A 219 24.77 19.27 17.99
C GLN A 219 25.88 19.65 17.00
N ASN A 220 26.29 18.78 16.07
CA ASN A 220 27.32 19.10 15.08
C ASN A 220 27.02 18.45 13.73
N GLN A 221 26.10 19.03 12.95
CA GLN A 221 26.15 18.97 11.50
C GLN A 221 25.36 20.14 10.89
N ASP A 222 26.09 21.08 10.29
CA ASP A 222 25.56 21.95 9.24
C ASP A 222 25.01 21.06 8.12
N GLN A 223 23.70 21.11 7.88
CA GLN A 223 23.11 21.29 6.53
C GLN A 223 21.58 21.23 6.58
N ASN A 224 20.97 22.31 6.08
CA ASN A 224 19.57 22.42 5.67
C ASN A 224 19.01 21.12 5.12
N GLN A 225 18.25 20.37 5.93
CA GLN A 225 17.17 19.55 5.41
C GLN A 225 15.96 20.46 5.34
N ASP A 226 15.59 20.87 4.13
CA ASP A 226 14.31 21.53 3.89
C ASP A 226 13.21 20.58 4.40
N GLN A 227 12.73 20.86 5.60
CA GLN A 227 11.72 20.07 6.30
C GLN A 227 10.41 20.22 5.54
N THR A 228 10.14 19.29 4.61
CA THR A 228 8.95 19.30 3.77
C THR A 228 7.74 18.85 4.57
N ASN A 229 7.26 19.70 5.47
CA ASN A 229 5.95 19.49 6.10
C ASN A 229 4.89 19.48 5.00
N CYS A 230 4.12 18.40 4.91
CA CYS A 230 2.99 18.36 3.99
C CYS A 230 1.91 19.36 4.43
N GLU A 231 1.28 20.03 3.48
CA GLU A 231 0.12 20.89 3.73
C GLU A 231 -1.11 20.01 3.97
N LEU A 232 -1.70 20.12 5.16
CA LEU A 232 -2.87 19.33 5.55
C LEU A 232 -4.14 20.18 5.45
N ILE A 233 -5.08 19.74 4.60
CA ILE A 233 -6.34 20.44 4.36
C ILE A 233 -7.50 19.56 4.82
N ILE A 234 -8.28 20.04 5.79
CA ILE A 234 -9.40 19.29 6.39
C ILE A 234 -10.72 19.77 5.79
N LYS A 235 -11.52 18.84 5.28
CA LYS A 235 -12.84 19.10 4.68
C LYS A 235 -13.86 18.05 5.10
N GLU A 236 -14.85 18.45 5.90
CA GLU A 236 -15.96 17.55 6.29
C GLU A 236 -16.80 17.13 5.08
N ASP A 237 -17.13 18.07 4.19
CA ASP A 237 -17.89 17.77 2.98
C ASP A 237 -16.98 17.12 1.92
N LEU A 238 -17.36 15.92 1.49
CA LEU A 238 -16.59 15.14 0.54
C LEU A 238 -16.53 15.77 -0.86
N ALA A 239 -17.59 16.46 -1.29
CA ALA A 239 -17.58 17.11 -2.59
C ALA A 239 -16.63 18.31 -2.60
N GLU A 240 -16.63 19.12 -1.53
CA GLU A 240 -15.64 20.18 -1.32
C GLU A 240 -14.22 19.62 -1.22
N ALA A 241 -14.01 18.50 -0.53
CA ALA A 241 -12.72 17.83 -0.42
C ALA A 241 -12.18 17.39 -1.79
N ILE A 242 -13.03 16.76 -2.61
CA ILE A 242 -12.67 16.34 -3.96
C ILE A 242 -12.34 17.55 -4.84
N ALA A 243 -13.18 18.59 -4.81
CA ALA A 243 -12.94 19.81 -5.58
C ALA A 243 -11.61 20.47 -5.19
N THR A 244 -11.35 20.58 -3.87
CA THR A 244 -10.10 21.12 -3.34
C THR A 244 -8.90 20.28 -3.79
N ALA A 245 -9.00 18.95 -3.69
CA ALA A 245 -7.91 18.06 -4.09
C ALA A 245 -7.63 18.14 -5.60
N LEU A 246 -8.66 18.24 -6.44
CA LEU A 246 -8.51 18.43 -7.88
C LEU A 246 -7.86 19.79 -8.21
N GLU A 247 -8.25 20.86 -7.53
CA GLU A 247 -7.68 22.19 -7.71
C GLU A 247 -6.18 22.23 -7.34
N GLN A 248 -5.82 21.59 -6.23
CA GLN A 248 -4.43 21.52 -5.75
C GLN A 248 -3.55 20.59 -6.60
N THR A 249 -4.14 19.65 -7.34
CA THR A 249 -3.38 18.72 -8.20
C THR A 249 -2.89 19.42 -9.47
N PRO A 250 -1.58 19.48 -9.76
CA PRO A 250 -1.07 20.02 -11.01
C PRO A 250 -1.56 19.24 -12.25
N ASP A 251 -1.75 19.92 -13.39
CA ASP A 251 -2.34 19.31 -14.60
C ASP A 251 -1.55 18.12 -15.18
N HIS A 252 -0.24 18.03 -14.87
CA HIS A 252 0.65 16.97 -15.33
C HIS A 252 0.82 15.84 -14.30
N GLU A 253 0.14 15.94 -13.16
CA GLU A 253 0.21 14.97 -12.07
C GLU A 253 -1.10 14.19 -11.93
N THR A 254 -1.07 13.14 -11.12
CA THR A 254 -2.24 12.34 -10.79
C THR A 254 -2.69 12.67 -9.36
N LEU A 255 -3.99 12.87 -9.17
CA LEU A 255 -4.60 12.90 -7.83
C LEU A 255 -4.78 11.46 -7.34
N HIS A 256 -4.13 11.12 -6.23
CA HIS A 256 -4.32 9.80 -5.60
C HIS A 256 -5.32 9.91 -4.45
N ILE A 257 -6.39 9.14 -4.54
CA ILE A 257 -7.44 9.08 -3.53
C ILE A 257 -7.32 7.75 -2.79
N LEU A 258 -7.22 7.80 -1.46
CA LEU A 258 -7.06 6.67 -0.55
C LEU A 258 -8.31 6.54 0.34
N PRO A 259 -9.42 5.96 -0.16
CA PRO A 259 -10.64 5.84 0.61
C PRO A 259 -10.79 4.48 1.31
N THR A 260 -11.58 4.44 2.38
CA THR A 260 -12.23 3.18 2.84
C THR A 260 -13.31 2.71 1.86
N TYR A 261 -13.95 1.57 2.13
CA TYR A 261 -14.83 0.93 1.16
C TYR A 261 -16.07 1.77 0.83
N SER A 262 -16.83 2.24 1.83
CA SER A 262 -18.00 3.09 1.57
C SER A 262 -17.60 4.43 0.97
N ALA A 263 -16.51 5.03 1.48
CA ALA A 263 -15.92 6.25 0.96
C ALA A 263 -15.57 6.13 -0.53
N MET A 264 -15.03 4.98 -0.97
CA MET A 264 -14.70 4.73 -2.36
C MET A 264 -15.95 4.82 -3.26
N LEU A 265 -17.07 4.25 -2.80
CA LEU A 265 -18.33 4.29 -3.55
C LEU A 265 -18.85 5.72 -3.68
N GLU A 266 -18.74 6.52 -2.62
CA GLU A 266 -19.17 7.93 -2.59
C GLU A 266 -18.28 8.82 -3.47
N VAL A 267 -16.95 8.73 -3.29
CA VAL A 267 -15.95 9.44 -4.12
C VAL A 267 -16.24 9.20 -5.59
N ARG A 268 -16.42 7.94 -5.97
CA ARG A 268 -16.69 7.59 -7.36
C ARG A 268 -18.04 8.09 -7.83
N GLY A 269 -19.07 8.02 -7.00
CA GLY A 269 -20.39 8.57 -7.29
C GLY A 269 -20.32 10.06 -7.61
N LEU A 270 -19.52 10.81 -6.87
CA LEU A 270 -19.27 12.24 -7.09
C LEU A 270 -18.45 12.50 -8.34
N LEU A 271 -17.35 11.76 -8.56
CA LEU A 271 -16.47 11.96 -9.72
C LEU A 271 -17.10 11.55 -11.06
N THR A 272 -17.96 10.54 -11.08
CA THR A 272 -18.51 9.97 -12.32
C THR A 272 -19.98 10.30 -12.56
N GLY A 273 -20.68 10.85 -11.56
CA GLY A 273 -22.13 11.03 -11.57
C GLY A 273 -22.93 9.72 -11.60
N ARG A 274 -22.28 8.56 -11.42
CA ARG A 274 -22.91 7.23 -11.47
C ARG A 274 -22.78 6.52 -10.13
N LYS A 275 -23.91 6.29 -9.46
CA LYS A 275 -23.97 5.42 -8.28
C LYS A 275 -23.86 3.95 -8.71
N ILE A 276 -23.03 3.18 -8.01
CA ILE A 276 -23.08 1.72 -8.05
C ILE A 276 -23.72 1.31 -6.73
N LEU A 277 -24.91 0.71 -6.84
CA LEU A 277 -25.88 0.39 -5.78
C LEU A 277 -26.89 1.51 -5.53
#